data_AF-A0A9Y2EZ98-F1
#
_entry.id   AF-A0A9Y2EZ98-F1
#
_cell.length_a   1.000
_cell.length_b   1.000
_cell.length_c   1.000
_cell.angle_alpha   90.00
_cell.angle_beta   90.00
_cell.angle_gamma   90.00
#
_symmetry.space_group_name_H-M   'P 1'
#
loop_
_entity.id
_entity.type
_entity.pdbx_description
1 polymer ?
#
loop_
_entity_poly.entity_id
_entity_poly.type
_entity_poly.pdbx_seq_one_letter_code
_entity_poly.pdbx_strand_id
1 'polypeptide(L)'
;MFDVSLAAHHKLIGRWVETIAPCDRPCTRHEARARIERTFNDAVLDILKPFDMAELRAVVLQGDDTLPPALVLICDSLGQLDLGWIEKSNVLRQTLFANVAPLGWRAAAYKELVGTLNIALPVFHFDDLLTELSMYHWEGEETDEGARHALVELFGQDPKEIDEDMLPSAIRARRPDWMLAENAAPLKNMPLALADKIRALRKAYAAVEALGDDRGAWRFDIEMIREYVDDYEDRSGLPPVTLVPFDQFQRELDDVGRLGMETGFMDICGICQLDDAEKVGAWFASLRIGVAFLLAAQDLIDFDPAGL
;
A
#
# COMPACT_ATOMS: atom_id res chain seq x y z
N MET A 1 10.00 46.47 -3.73
CA MET A 1 10.12 45.00 -3.63
C MET A 1 8.70 44.48 -3.74
N PHE A 2 8.29 44.09 -4.94
CA PHE A 2 6.87 43.84 -5.26
C PHE A 2 6.42 42.52 -4.66
N ASP A 3 5.23 42.55 -4.05
CA ASP A 3 4.63 41.44 -3.32
C ASP A 3 4.13 40.39 -4.34
N VAL A 4 4.77 39.23 -4.43
CA VAL A 4 4.43 38.16 -5.38
C VAL A 4 3.02 37.60 -5.12
N SER A 5 2.24 37.29 -6.16
CA SER A 5 0.90 36.68 -6.00
C SER A 5 0.97 35.34 -5.26
N LEU A 6 -0.13 34.91 -4.63
CA LEU A 6 -0.25 33.52 -4.15
C LEU A 6 -0.01 32.54 -5.31
N ALA A 7 0.69 31.45 -5.03
CA ALA A 7 0.92 30.37 -5.99
C ALA A 7 -0.42 29.72 -6.41
N ALA A 8 -0.42 29.05 -7.56
CA ALA A 8 -1.64 28.44 -8.12
C ALA A 8 -2.30 27.45 -7.14
N HIS A 9 -1.52 26.60 -6.48
CA HIS A 9 -2.01 25.65 -5.48
C HIS A 9 -2.67 26.35 -4.27
N HIS A 10 -2.05 27.41 -3.72
CA HIS A 10 -2.66 28.17 -2.62
C HIS A 10 -3.99 28.80 -3.04
N LYS A 11 -4.16 29.22 -4.30
CA LYS A 11 -5.43 29.76 -4.78
C LYS A 11 -6.52 28.69 -4.86
N LEU A 12 -6.18 27.49 -5.36
CA LEU A 12 -7.14 26.38 -5.47
C LEU A 12 -7.54 25.84 -4.10
N ILE A 13 -6.57 25.51 -3.25
CA ILE A 13 -6.82 25.02 -1.89
C ILE A 13 -7.48 26.14 -1.06
N GLY A 14 -7.07 27.40 -1.23
CA GLY A 14 -7.68 28.52 -0.54
C GLY A 14 -9.16 28.71 -0.87
N ARG A 15 -9.58 28.53 -2.12
CA ARG A 15 -11.01 28.52 -2.48
C ARG A 15 -11.76 27.42 -1.75
N TRP A 16 -11.19 26.22 -1.65
CA TRP A 16 -11.77 25.14 -0.86
C TRP A 16 -11.81 25.47 0.64
N VAL A 17 -10.76 26.06 1.21
CA VAL A 17 -10.76 26.50 2.62
C VAL A 17 -11.87 27.50 2.90
N GLU A 18 -12.14 28.44 1.99
CA GLU A 18 -13.26 29.38 2.15
C GLU A 18 -14.64 28.72 2.08
N THR A 19 -14.79 27.53 1.47
CA THR A 19 -16.08 26.81 1.49
C THR A 19 -16.34 26.11 2.82
N ILE A 20 -15.29 25.62 3.50
CA ILE A 20 -15.44 24.84 4.74
C ILE A 20 -15.24 25.66 6.01
N ALA A 21 -14.50 26.77 5.95
CA ALA A 21 -14.20 27.61 7.09
C ALA A 21 -14.12 29.08 6.66
N PRO A 22 -15.23 29.71 6.24
CA PRO A 22 -15.23 31.08 5.74
C PRO A 22 -14.63 32.08 6.73
N CYS A 23 -13.89 33.08 6.24
CA CYS A 23 -13.36 34.14 7.09
C CYS A 23 -13.64 35.52 6.49
N ASP A 24 -14.51 36.28 7.16
CA ASP A 24 -14.84 37.66 6.76
C ASP A 24 -13.77 38.68 7.19
N ARG A 25 -12.73 38.24 7.91
CA ARG A 25 -11.66 39.12 8.40
C ARG A 25 -10.64 39.40 7.29
N PRO A 26 -10.31 40.68 7.02
CA PRO A 26 -9.19 41.02 6.16
C PRO A 26 -7.90 40.41 6.72
N CYS A 27 -7.19 39.66 5.90
CA CYS A 27 -5.91 39.04 6.25
C CYS A 27 -4.82 39.45 5.26
N THR A 28 -3.59 39.50 5.75
CA THR A 28 -2.39 39.65 4.93
C THR A 28 -2.13 38.37 4.13
N ARG A 29 -1.33 38.45 3.06
CA ARG A 29 -0.96 37.27 2.25
C ARG A 29 -0.33 36.16 3.09
N HIS A 30 0.53 36.53 4.06
CA HIS A 30 1.17 35.56 4.94
C HIS A 30 0.15 34.85 5.84
N GLU A 31 -0.81 35.59 6.40
CA GLU A 31 -1.88 35.02 7.21
C GLU A 31 -2.80 34.11 6.37
N ALA A 32 -3.12 34.50 5.13
CA ALA A 32 -3.89 33.67 4.20
C ALA A 32 -3.16 32.36 3.91
N ARG A 33 -1.87 32.42 3.55
CA ARG A 33 -1.03 31.23 3.31
C ARG A 33 -1.00 30.30 4.53
N ALA A 34 -0.68 30.83 5.70
CA ALA A 34 -0.59 30.05 6.93
C ALA A 34 -1.94 29.40 7.30
N ARG A 35 -3.06 30.11 7.08
CA ARG A 35 -4.40 29.55 7.28
C ARG A 35 -4.69 28.41 6.30
N ILE A 36 -4.35 28.58 5.02
CA ILE A 36 -4.56 27.56 3.99
C ILE A 36 -3.79 26.29 4.33
N GLU A 37 -2.49 26.42 4.57
CA GLU A 37 -1.60 25.29 4.88
C GLU A 37 -2.04 24.57 6.16
N ARG A 38 -2.36 25.33 7.23
CA ARG A 38 -2.85 24.75 8.47
C ARG A 38 -4.17 24.01 8.29
N THR A 39 -5.16 24.65 7.64
CA THR A 39 -6.49 24.04 7.47
C THR A 39 -6.42 22.78 6.61
N PHE A 40 -5.59 22.78 5.57
CA PHE A 40 -5.36 21.60 4.74
C PHE A 40 -4.71 20.47 5.55
N ASN A 41 -3.60 20.77 6.25
CA ASN A 41 -2.88 19.78 7.04
C ASN A 41 -3.74 19.20 8.17
N ASP A 42 -4.46 20.05 8.91
CA ASP A 42 -5.36 19.60 9.98
C ASP A 42 -6.45 18.67 9.42
N ALA A 43 -7.03 19.01 8.26
CA ALA A 43 -8.04 18.17 7.63
C ALA A 43 -7.49 16.80 7.15
N VAL A 44 -6.27 16.76 6.61
CA VAL A 44 -5.60 15.51 6.25
C VAL A 44 -5.33 14.67 7.49
N LEU A 45 -4.70 15.26 8.52
CA LEU A 45 -4.35 14.58 9.75
C LEU A 45 -5.59 14.04 10.47
N ASP A 46 -6.68 14.81 10.54
CA ASP A 46 -7.93 14.36 11.15
C ASP A 46 -8.54 13.14 10.44
N ILE A 47 -8.39 13.05 9.11
CA ILE A 47 -8.87 11.90 8.33
C ILE A 47 -7.96 10.68 8.53
N LEU A 48 -6.64 10.87 8.54
CA LEU A 48 -5.67 9.78 8.64
C LEU A 48 -5.49 9.25 10.08
N LYS A 49 -5.71 10.09 11.10
CA LYS A 49 -5.51 9.80 12.53
C LYS A 49 -5.99 8.42 13.04
N PRO A 50 -7.18 7.90 12.66
CA PRO A 50 -7.64 6.61 13.19
C PRO A 50 -6.90 5.39 12.61
N PHE A 51 -6.17 5.55 11.50
CA PHE A 51 -5.46 4.47 10.82
C PHE A 51 -4.02 4.39 11.29
N ASP A 52 -3.56 3.17 11.61
CA ASP A 52 -2.26 2.93 12.27
C ASP A 52 -1.45 1.78 11.64
N MET A 53 -1.96 1.10 10.60
CA MET A 53 -1.18 0.02 9.96
C MET A 53 0.01 0.53 9.14
N ALA A 54 -0.08 1.76 8.63
CA ALA A 54 0.96 2.39 7.83
C ALA A 54 0.93 3.92 7.98
N GLU A 55 2.08 4.56 7.78
CA GLU A 55 2.25 6.01 7.83
C GLU A 55 1.90 6.60 6.46
N LEU A 56 0.81 7.34 6.40
CA LEU A 56 0.37 8.04 5.20
C LEU A 56 0.56 9.56 5.36
N ARG A 57 1.00 10.23 4.29
CA ARG A 57 1.02 11.69 4.23
C ARG A 57 0.54 12.21 2.88
N ALA A 58 -0.06 13.40 2.92
CA ALA A 58 -0.43 14.13 1.71
C ALA A 58 0.59 15.23 1.41
N VAL A 59 0.95 15.37 0.14
CA VAL A 59 1.86 16.39 -0.37
C VAL A 59 1.18 17.19 -1.47
N VAL A 60 1.41 18.50 -1.48
CA VAL A 60 0.97 19.38 -2.58
C VAL A 60 2.15 19.60 -3.52
N LEU A 61 2.03 19.14 -4.75
CA LEU A 61 2.97 19.43 -5.82
C LEU A 61 2.55 20.74 -6.51
N GLN A 62 3.50 21.65 -6.67
CA GLN A 62 3.20 22.99 -7.17
C GLN A 62 2.79 23.00 -8.65
N GLY A 63 3.25 22.03 -9.44
CA GLY A 63 3.18 22.09 -10.90
C GLY A 63 4.11 23.16 -11.47
N ASP A 64 4.01 23.39 -12.78
CA ASP A 64 4.77 24.39 -13.53
C ASP A 64 3.91 25.11 -14.58
N ASP A 65 4.53 25.72 -15.59
CA ASP A 65 3.80 26.42 -16.65
C ASP A 65 2.98 25.48 -17.56
N THR A 66 3.31 24.19 -17.57
CA THR A 66 2.65 23.15 -18.36
C THR A 66 1.75 22.23 -17.53
N LEU A 67 2.11 21.98 -16.28
CA LEU A 67 1.43 21.07 -15.37
C LEU A 67 0.67 21.83 -14.28
N PRO A 68 -0.63 21.56 -14.07
CA PRO A 68 -1.36 22.15 -12.95
C PRO A 68 -0.80 21.63 -11.61
N PRO A 69 -1.09 22.27 -10.47
CA PRO A 69 -0.77 21.68 -9.18
C PRO A 69 -1.39 20.29 -8.99
N ALA A 70 -0.82 19.44 -8.15
CA ALA A 70 -1.36 18.12 -7.83
C ALA A 70 -1.34 17.82 -6.32
N LEU A 71 -2.21 16.93 -5.88
CA LEU A 71 -2.16 16.32 -4.55
C LEU A 71 -1.66 14.88 -4.68
N VAL A 72 -0.70 14.52 -3.84
CA VAL A 72 -0.11 13.19 -3.81
C VAL A 72 -0.29 12.59 -2.43
N LEU A 73 -0.69 11.33 -2.37
CA LEU A 73 -0.73 10.54 -1.14
C LEU A 73 0.44 9.56 -1.16
N ILE A 74 1.25 9.58 -0.11
CA ILE A 74 2.50 8.81 0.01
C ILE A 74 2.41 7.90 1.23
N CYS A 75 2.91 6.68 1.10
CA CYS A 75 3.14 5.71 2.15
C CYS A 75 4.60 5.78 2.62
N ASP A 76 4.86 6.41 3.75
CA ASP A 76 6.21 6.52 4.30
C ASP A 76 6.65 5.24 5.07
N SER A 77 5.75 4.27 5.24
CA SER A 77 6.09 2.97 5.84
C SER A 77 6.96 2.12 4.94
N LEU A 78 7.80 1.29 5.57
CA LEU A 78 8.71 0.36 4.91
C LEU A 78 8.71 -0.98 5.65
N GLY A 79 8.69 -2.09 4.91
CA GLY A 79 8.80 -3.44 5.45
C GLY A 79 7.48 -4.20 5.54
N GLN A 80 7.40 -5.18 6.44
CA GLN A 80 6.27 -6.11 6.55
C GLN A 80 5.15 -5.47 7.38
N LEU A 81 3.91 -5.60 6.90
CA LEU A 81 2.73 -5.36 7.73
C LEU A 81 2.54 -6.53 8.70
N ASP A 82 2.46 -6.23 10.00
CA ASP A 82 2.11 -7.23 11.01
C ASP A 82 0.65 -7.67 10.85
N LEU A 83 0.43 -8.92 10.43
CA LEU A 83 -0.91 -9.48 10.29
C LEU A 83 -1.42 -10.16 11.57
N GLY A 84 -0.69 -10.04 12.67
CA GLY A 84 -1.11 -10.41 14.02
C GLY A 84 -1.52 -11.87 14.14
N TRP A 85 -2.82 -12.10 14.41
CA TRP A 85 -3.35 -13.46 14.64
C TRP A 85 -3.30 -14.36 13.41
N ILE A 86 -3.21 -13.79 12.20
CA ILE A 86 -3.16 -14.53 10.93
C ILE A 86 -1.83 -15.30 10.81
N GLU A 87 -0.73 -14.70 11.25
CA GLU A 87 0.62 -15.27 11.15
C GLU A 87 0.95 -16.26 12.29
N LYS A 88 0.28 -16.15 13.43
CA LYS A 88 0.56 -16.98 14.62
C LYS A 88 0.54 -18.47 14.29
N SER A 89 1.63 -19.17 14.58
CA SER A 89 1.77 -20.62 14.36
C SER A 89 1.92 -21.39 15.67
N ASN A 90 1.54 -22.67 15.66
CA ASN A 90 1.66 -23.57 16.82
C ASN A 90 3.10 -24.10 17.05
N VAL A 91 4.12 -23.51 16.43
CA VAL A 91 5.45 -24.13 16.28
C VAL A 91 6.25 -24.17 17.60
N LEU A 92 5.85 -23.41 18.62
CA LEU A 92 6.36 -23.59 19.99
C LEU A 92 5.32 -24.32 20.86
N ARG A 93 5.41 -25.65 20.89
CA ARG A 93 4.73 -26.54 21.87
C ARG A 93 5.01 -26.22 23.36
N GLN A 94 5.76 -25.15 23.68
CA GLN A 94 6.10 -24.76 25.04
C GLN A 94 5.23 -23.63 25.60
N THR A 95 4.41 -22.96 24.79
CA THR A 95 3.33 -22.09 25.27
C THR A 95 2.01 -22.82 25.09
N LEU A 96 1.70 -23.72 26.03
CA LEU A 96 0.48 -24.55 26.11
C LEU A 96 -0.88 -23.82 26.05
N PHE A 97 -0.90 -22.50 25.81
CA PHE A 97 -2.10 -21.65 25.91
C PHE A 97 -2.23 -20.56 24.85
N ALA A 98 -1.36 -20.48 23.83
CA ALA A 98 -1.60 -19.55 22.72
C ALA A 98 -2.68 -20.14 21.79
N ASN A 99 -3.91 -19.62 21.88
CA ASN A 99 -5.02 -20.06 21.04
C ASN A 99 -4.77 -19.59 19.59
N VAL A 100 -4.23 -20.47 18.75
CA VAL A 100 -4.04 -20.21 17.32
C VAL A 100 -5.35 -20.45 16.60
N ALA A 101 -5.81 -19.44 15.85
CA ALA A 101 -7.03 -19.54 15.08
C ALA A 101 -6.97 -20.70 14.05
N PRO A 102 -8.11 -21.34 13.75
CA PRO A 102 -8.19 -22.36 12.70
C PRO A 102 -7.55 -21.88 11.39
N LEU A 103 -6.79 -22.77 10.74
CA LEU A 103 -6.06 -22.47 9.50
C LEU A 103 -6.95 -21.79 8.46
N GLY A 104 -8.16 -22.31 8.24
CA GLY A 104 -9.05 -21.77 7.23
C GLY A 104 -9.58 -20.36 7.52
N TRP A 105 -9.59 -19.92 8.79
CA TRP A 105 -9.94 -18.55 9.15
C TRP A 105 -8.79 -17.60 8.80
N ARG A 106 -7.56 -17.97 9.16
CA ARG A 106 -6.35 -17.21 8.83
C ARG A 106 -6.19 -17.08 7.31
N ALA A 107 -6.34 -18.19 6.59
CA ALA A 107 -6.25 -18.22 5.13
C ALA A 107 -7.36 -17.41 4.45
N ALA A 108 -8.58 -17.41 5.02
CA ALA A 108 -9.64 -16.55 4.52
C ALA A 108 -9.32 -15.06 4.73
N ALA A 109 -8.84 -14.66 5.91
CA ALA A 109 -8.48 -13.27 6.17
C ALA A 109 -7.31 -12.81 5.28
N TYR A 110 -6.24 -13.59 5.19
CA TYR A 110 -5.09 -13.29 4.33
C TYR A 110 -5.48 -13.11 2.87
N LYS A 111 -6.28 -14.04 2.33
CA LYS A 111 -6.78 -13.99 0.96
C LYS A 111 -7.50 -12.67 0.65
N GLU A 112 -8.30 -12.18 1.58
CA GLU A 112 -9.03 -10.92 1.39
C GLU A 112 -8.11 -9.71 1.43
N LEU A 113 -7.10 -9.72 2.32
CA LEU A 113 -6.10 -8.64 2.39
C LEU A 113 -5.27 -8.56 1.11
N VAL A 114 -4.72 -9.69 0.64
CA VAL A 114 -3.99 -9.77 -0.65
C VAL A 114 -4.85 -9.29 -1.82
N GLY A 115 -6.13 -9.67 -1.83
CA GLY A 115 -7.03 -9.32 -2.92
C GLY A 115 -7.51 -7.86 -2.93
N THR A 116 -7.25 -7.08 -1.86
CA THR A 116 -7.88 -5.76 -1.71
C THR A 116 -6.93 -4.62 -1.35
N LEU A 117 -5.85 -4.85 -0.59
CA LEU A 117 -5.03 -3.77 -0.02
C LEU A 117 -4.41 -2.83 -1.07
N ASN A 118 -4.03 -3.36 -2.25
CA ASN A 118 -3.39 -2.59 -3.32
C ASN A 118 -4.25 -1.49 -3.94
N ILE A 119 -5.54 -1.42 -3.63
CA ILE A 119 -6.38 -0.30 -4.06
C ILE A 119 -6.03 1.01 -3.34
N ALA A 120 -5.36 0.94 -2.19
CA ALA A 120 -5.11 2.10 -1.33
C ALA A 120 -3.70 2.14 -0.73
N LEU A 121 -2.99 1.02 -0.66
CA LEU A 121 -1.61 0.97 -0.18
C LEU A 121 -0.70 0.33 -1.25
N PRO A 122 0.50 0.86 -1.48
CA PRO A 122 1.49 0.19 -2.29
C PRO A 122 2.05 -1.00 -1.47
N VAL A 123 1.48 -2.19 -1.67
CA VAL A 123 1.91 -3.43 -1.00
C VAL A 123 2.28 -4.47 -2.06
N PHE A 124 3.33 -5.24 -1.82
CA PHE A 124 3.61 -6.42 -2.64
C PHE A 124 3.42 -7.71 -1.84
N HIS A 125 3.08 -8.77 -2.56
CA HIS A 125 2.70 -10.06 -2.01
C HIS A 125 3.69 -11.13 -2.44
N PHE A 126 3.42 -12.38 -2.07
CA PHE A 126 4.29 -13.49 -2.42
C PHE A 126 4.44 -13.70 -3.93
N ASP A 127 3.36 -13.53 -4.69
CA ASP A 127 3.42 -13.72 -6.14
C ASP A 127 4.31 -12.65 -6.79
N ASP A 128 4.24 -11.40 -6.29
CA ASP A 128 5.13 -10.31 -6.72
C ASP A 128 6.60 -10.62 -6.36
N LEU A 129 6.88 -11.11 -5.14
CA LEU A 129 8.22 -11.56 -4.74
C LEU A 129 8.77 -12.62 -5.71
N LEU A 130 7.94 -13.59 -6.08
CA LEU A 130 8.36 -14.65 -6.99
C LEU A 130 8.59 -14.13 -8.41
N THR A 131 7.77 -13.17 -8.88
CA THR A 131 7.98 -12.49 -10.15
C THR A 131 9.31 -11.73 -10.15
N GLU A 132 9.62 -10.98 -9.09
CA GLU A 132 10.90 -10.27 -8.98
C GLU A 132 12.08 -11.24 -8.99
N LEU A 133 12.05 -12.29 -8.16
CA LEU A 133 13.11 -13.31 -8.14
C LEU A 133 13.28 -13.97 -9.51
N SER A 134 12.18 -14.26 -10.19
CA SER A 134 12.18 -14.85 -11.53
C SER A 134 12.83 -13.92 -12.55
N MET A 135 12.48 -12.63 -12.55
CA MET A 135 13.09 -11.65 -13.44
C MET A 135 14.58 -11.46 -13.17
N TYR A 136 14.99 -11.41 -11.90
CA TYR A 136 16.39 -11.14 -11.53
C TYR A 136 17.31 -12.36 -11.68
N HIS A 137 16.83 -13.57 -11.38
CA HIS A 137 17.70 -14.75 -11.30
C HIS A 137 17.46 -15.77 -12.42
N TRP A 138 16.27 -15.79 -13.01
CA TRP A 138 15.86 -16.85 -13.92
C TRP A 138 15.34 -16.32 -15.26
N GLU A 139 15.60 -15.05 -15.60
CA GLU A 139 15.17 -14.43 -16.87
C GLU A 139 13.65 -14.54 -17.11
N GLY A 140 12.86 -14.49 -16.04
CA GLY A 140 11.40 -14.61 -16.09
C GLY A 140 10.87 -16.05 -16.12
N GLU A 141 11.72 -17.07 -15.93
CA GLU A 141 11.27 -18.47 -15.82
C GLU A 141 10.58 -18.77 -14.49
N GLU A 142 9.49 -19.54 -14.52
CA GLU A 142 8.69 -19.86 -13.33
C GLU A 142 8.82 -21.32 -12.85
N THR A 143 9.53 -22.16 -13.61
CA THR A 143 9.70 -23.59 -13.34
C THR A 143 11.14 -23.91 -12.97
N ASP A 144 11.36 -24.94 -12.16
CA ASP A 144 12.72 -25.32 -11.78
C ASP A 144 13.56 -25.76 -12.98
N GLU A 145 12.95 -26.38 -14.00
CA GLU A 145 13.66 -26.77 -15.22
C GLU A 145 14.08 -25.52 -16.01
N GLY A 146 13.18 -24.56 -16.20
CA GLY A 146 13.46 -23.27 -16.84
C GLY A 146 14.52 -22.48 -16.07
N ALA A 147 14.38 -22.37 -14.75
CA ALA A 147 15.33 -21.69 -13.89
C ALA A 147 16.73 -22.33 -13.95
N ARG A 148 16.84 -23.67 -13.88
CA ARG A 148 18.13 -24.35 -14.05
C ARG A 148 18.73 -24.11 -15.43
N HIS A 149 17.90 -24.13 -16.48
CA HIS A 149 18.36 -23.84 -17.84
C HIS A 149 18.88 -22.41 -17.96
N ALA A 150 18.19 -21.41 -17.40
CA ALA A 150 18.64 -20.02 -17.37
C ALA A 150 19.99 -19.89 -16.63
N LEU A 151 20.09 -20.44 -15.41
CA LEU A 151 21.31 -20.38 -14.59
C LEU A 151 22.53 -21.01 -15.29
N VAL A 152 22.34 -22.14 -15.97
CA VAL A 152 23.44 -22.85 -16.64
C VAL A 152 23.78 -22.25 -18.00
N GLU A 153 22.79 -22.10 -18.88
CA GLU A 153 23.06 -21.74 -20.29
C GLU A 153 23.24 -20.23 -20.48
N LEU A 154 22.55 -19.39 -19.69
CA LEU A 154 22.63 -17.94 -19.83
C LEU A 154 23.64 -17.34 -18.86
N PHE A 155 23.66 -17.80 -17.61
CA PHE A 155 24.58 -17.28 -16.59
C PHE A 155 25.85 -18.11 -16.40
N GLY A 156 25.98 -19.26 -17.07
CA GLY A 156 27.20 -20.06 -17.06
C GLY A 156 27.52 -20.72 -15.72
N GLN A 157 26.54 -20.87 -14.83
CA GLN A 157 26.72 -21.47 -13.50
C GLN A 157 27.01 -22.98 -13.62
N ASP A 158 27.88 -23.51 -12.75
CA ASP A 158 28.07 -24.96 -12.66
C ASP A 158 26.77 -25.60 -12.14
N PRO A 159 26.19 -26.58 -12.84
CA PRO A 159 24.99 -27.29 -12.38
C PRO A 159 25.08 -27.85 -10.94
N LYS A 160 26.29 -28.13 -10.44
CA LYS A 160 26.52 -28.63 -9.08
C LYS A 160 26.51 -27.54 -8.01
N GLU A 161 26.62 -26.29 -8.41
CA GLU A 161 26.64 -25.12 -7.54
C GLU A 161 25.28 -24.38 -7.55
N ILE A 162 24.26 -24.92 -8.21
CA ILE A 162 22.90 -24.38 -8.17
C ILE A 162 22.35 -24.56 -6.76
N ASP A 163 21.91 -23.45 -6.17
CA ASP A 163 21.22 -23.42 -4.89
C ASP A 163 19.78 -23.93 -5.08
N GLU A 164 19.57 -25.22 -4.82
CA GLU A 164 18.27 -25.87 -4.97
C GLU A 164 17.18 -25.26 -4.06
N ASP A 165 17.57 -24.64 -2.93
CA ASP A 165 16.63 -23.97 -2.02
C ASP A 165 16.13 -22.62 -2.59
N MET A 166 16.82 -22.07 -3.58
CA MET A 166 16.43 -20.87 -4.29
C MET A 166 15.57 -21.16 -5.52
N LEU A 167 15.33 -22.42 -5.92
CA LEU A 167 14.52 -22.70 -7.11
C LEU A 167 13.03 -22.41 -6.88
N PRO A 168 12.26 -22.09 -7.94
CA PRO A 168 10.85 -21.71 -7.84
C PRO A 168 10.00 -22.63 -6.94
N SER A 169 10.14 -23.95 -7.07
CA SER A 169 9.38 -24.92 -6.29
C SER A 169 9.75 -24.91 -4.81
N ALA A 170 11.03 -24.80 -4.49
CA ALA A 170 11.53 -24.73 -3.11
C ALA A 170 11.05 -23.46 -2.41
N ILE A 171 11.09 -22.31 -3.10
CA ILE A 171 10.54 -21.05 -2.59
C ILE A 171 9.03 -21.17 -2.35
N ARG A 172 8.27 -21.71 -3.33
CA ARG A 172 6.81 -21.91 -3.18
C ARG A 172 6.47 -22.87 -2.04
N ALA A 173 7.30 -23.89 -1.78
CA ALA A 173 7.09 -24.88 -0.73
C ALA A 173 7.30 -24.34 0.69
N ARG A 174 8.09 -23.26 0.85
CA ARG A 174 8.27 -22.58 2.15
C ARG A 174 7.08 -21.72 2.56
N ARG A 175 6.11 -21.48 1.66
CA ARG A 175 4.91 -20.69 1.97
C ARG A 175 4.16 -21.29 3.16
N PRO A 176 3.91 -20.51 4.21
CA PRO A 176 2.99 -20.91 5.26
C PRO A 176 1.60 -21.28 4.72
N ASP A 177 0.99 -22.32 5.29
CA ASP A 177 -0.33 -22.80 4.85
C ASP A 177 -1.42 -21.73 4.88
N TRP A 178 -1.30 -20.73 5.77
CA TRP A 178 -2.27 -19.62 5.85
C TRP A 178 -2.17 -18.66 4.66
N MET A 179 -1.09 -18.68 3.89
CA MET A 179 -0.96 -17.88 2.68
C MET A 179 -1.68 -18.52 1.48
N LEU A 180 -2.05 -19.80 1.58
CA LEU A 180 -2.64 -20.54 0.48
C LEU A 180 -4.15 -20.29 0.40
N ALA A 181 -4.58 -19.68 -0.70
CA ALA A 181 -6.00 -19.35 -0.93
C ALA A 181 -6.92 -20.58 -0.94
N GLU A 182 -6.41 -21.76 -1.29
CA GLU A 182 -7.15 -23.03 -1.25
C GLU A 182 -7.51 -23.50 0.16
N ASN A 183 -6.75 -23.06 1.17
CA ASN A 183 -7.02 -23.35 2.57
C ASN A 183 -8.11 -22.44 3.16
N ALA A 184 -8.53 -21.38 2.46
CA ALA A 184 -9.51 -20.43 2.95
C ALA A 184 -10.89 -21.08 3.18
N ALA A 185 -11.39 -20.97 4.41
CA ALA A 185 -12.73 -21.45 4.74
C ALA A 185 -13.80 -20.54 4.10
N PRO A 186 -14.93 -21.09 3.64
CA PRO A 186 -16.04 -20.27 3.16
C PRO A 186 -16.67 -19.49 4.34
N LEU A 187 -17.13 -18.26 4.09
CA LEU A 187 -17.73 -17.37 5.11
C LEU A 187 -18.81 -18.03 5.98
N LYS A 188 -19.61 -18.93 5.40
CA LYS A 188 -20.68 -19.66 6.12
C LYS A 188 -20.17 -20.62 7.21
N ASN A 189 -18.90 -21.01 7.15
CA ASN A 189 -18.25 -21.91 8.12
C ASN A 189 -17.41 -21.14 9.14
N MET A 190 -17.46 -19.81 9.13
CA MET A 190 -16.70 -18.95 10.05
C MET A 190 -17.62 -18.36 11.13
N PRO A 191 -17.06 -17.98 12.28
CA PRO A 191 -17.75 -17.22 13.31
C PRO A 191 -18.37 -15.97 12.69
N LEU A 192 -19.57 -15.61 13.14
CA LEU A 192 -20.31 -14.48 12.58
C LEU A 192 -19.50 -13.19 12.63
N ALA A 193 -18.83 -12.93 13.75
CA ALA A 193 -17.99 -11.74 13.94
C ALA A 193 -16.86 -11.63 12.90
N LEU A 194 -16.13 -12.72 12.64
CA LEU A 194 -15.07 -12.75 11.63
C LEU A 194 -15.65 -12.60 10.21
N ALA A 195 -16.74 -13.31 9.93
CA ALA A 195 -17.40 -13.21 8.63
C ALA A 195 -17.93 -11.79 8.34
N ASP A 196 -18.40 -11.08 9.37
CA ASP A 196 -18.86 -9.69 9.26
C ASP A 196 -17.71 -8.72 8.99
N LYS A 197 -16.54 -8.90 9.60
CA LYS A 197 -15.34 -8.11 9.31
C LYS A 197 -14.90 -8.26 7.84
N ILE A 198 -14.85 -9.50 7.34
CA ILE A 198 -14.54 -9.75 5.93
C ILE A 198 -15.60 -9.10 5.00
N ARG A 199 -16.88 -9.16 5.35
CA ARG A 199 -17.93 -8.47 4.58
C ARG A 199 -17.77 -6.95 4.62
N ALA A 200 -17.40 -6.39 5.77
CA ALA A 200 -17.15 -4.97 5.93
C ALA A 200 -15.98 -4.51 5.05
N LEU A 201 -14.87 -5.26 5.06
CA LEU A 201 -13.72 -5.04 4.18
C LEU A 201 -14.14 -5.03 2.70
N ARG A 202 -14.82 -6.09 2.24
CA ARG A 202 -15.31 -6.18 0.84
C ARG A 202 -16.24 -5.03 0.47
N LYS A 203 -17.13 -4.62 1.37
CA LYS A 203 -18.05 -3.49 1.15
C LYS A 203 -17.28 -2.18 1.03
N ALA A 204 -16.28 -1.96 1.87
CA ALA A 204 -15.45 -0.76 1.83
C ALA A 204 -14.56 -0.74 0.58
N TYR A 205 -13.98 -1.88 0.19
CA TYR A 205 -13.24 -2.05 -1.06
C TYR A 205 -14.10 -1.66 -2.28
N ALA A 206 -15.32 -2.19 -2.39
CA ALA A 206 -16.24 -1.85 -3.47
C ALA A 206 -16.62 -0.35 -3.49
N ALA A 207 -16.60 0.32 -2.33
CA ALA A 207 -16.83 1.76 -2.26
C ALA A 207 -15.63 2.56 -2.80
N VAL A 208 -14.40 2.07 -2.62
CA VAL A 208 -13.19 2.66 -3.22
C VAL A 208 -13.19 2.43 -4.72
N GLU A 209 -13.48 1.21 -5.20
CA GLU A 209 -13.61 0.91 -6.63
C GLU A 209 -14.63 1.82 -7.33
N ALA A 210 -15.72 2.17 -6.65
CA ALA A 210 -16.76 3.03 -7.20
C ALA A 210 -16.39 4.52 -7.31
N LEU A 211 -15.23 4.95 -6.80
CA LEU A 211 -14.79 6.36 -6.84
C LEU A 211 -14.49 6.86 -8.26
N GLY A 212 -14.10 5.97 -9.18
CA GLY A 212 -13.69 6.31 -10.54
C GLY A 212 -12.35 7.06 -10.62
N ASP A 213 -11.84 7.19 -11.84
CA ASP A 213 -10.40 7.44 -12.03
C ASP A 213 -9.96 8.92 -11.92
N ASP A 214 -10.82 9.92 -12.10
CA ASP A 214 -10.31 11.28 -12.38
C ASP A 214 -10.22 12.25 -11.18
N ARG A 215 -10.64 11.82 -9.97
CA ARG A 215 -10.80 12.74 -8.80
C ARG A 215 -10.40 12.15 -7.46
N GLY A 216 -9.79 10.97 -7.44
CA GLY A 216 -9.50 10.21 -6.23
C GLY A 216 -8.13 10.48 -5.63
N ALA A 217 -8.00 10.32 -4.31
CA ALA A 217 -6.74 10.32 -3.58
C ALA A 217 -5.91 9.04 -3.78
N TRP A 218 -6.53 8.00 -4.34
CA TRP A 218 -6.00 6.62 -4.40
C TRP A 218 -5.70 6.16 -5.83
N ARG A 219 -5.74 7.07 -6.81
CA ARG A 219 -5.37 6.72 -8.18
C ARG A 219 -3.86 6.68 -8.30
N PHE A 220 -3.32 5.49 -8.47
CA PHE A 220 -1.94 5.31 -8.88
C PHE A 220 -1.79 5.54 -10.39
N ASP A 221 -0.87 6.42 -10.79
CA ASP A 221 -0.59 6.73 -12.19
C ASP A 221 0.91 7.06 -12.33
N ILE A 222 1.71 6.07 -12.70
CA ILE A 222 3.17 6.18 -12.73
C ILE A 222 3.67 7.19 -13.76
N GLU A 223 2.98 7.29 -14.91
CA GLU A 223 3.36 8.26 -15.95
C GLU A 223 3.09 9.67 -15.46
N MET A 224 1.94 9.91 -14.83
CA MET A 224 1.65 11.20 -14.20
C MET A 224 2.65 11.51 -13.07
N ILE A 225 3.01 10.56 -12.22
CA ILE A 225 3.99 10.80 -11.14
C ILE A 225 5.33 11.27 -11.72
N ARG A 226 5.82 10.62 -12.77
CA ARG A 226 7.09 10.95 -13.45
C ARG A 226 7.06 12.33 -14.10
N GLU A 227 5.91 12.79 -14.60
CA GLU A 227 5.78 14.16 -15.11
C GLU A 227 6.00 15.23 -14.03
N TYR A 228 5.72 14.93 -12.76
CA TYR A 228 5.88 15.89 -11.67
C TYR A 228 7.18 15.76 -10.88
N VAL A 229 7.72 14.55 -10.78
CA VAL A 229 8.87 14.25 -9.91
C VAL A 229 9.82 13.29 -10.64
N ASP A 230 10.79 13.88 -11.33
CA ASP A 230 11.82 13.17 -12.13
C ASP A 230 12.52 12.05 -11.34
N ASP A 231 12.73 12.22 -10.03
CA ASP A 231 13.38 11.21 -9.18
C ASP A 231 12.67 9.83 -9.21
N TYR A 232 11.39 9.75 -9.58
CA TYR A 232 10.65 8.47 -9.70
C TYR A 232 10.94 7.71 -11.01
N GLU A 233 11.73 8.26 -11.93
CA GLU A 233 12.23 7.49 -13.08
C GLU A 233 13.23 6.40 -12.65
N ASP A 234 14.08 6.72 -11.65
CA ASP A 234 15.18 5.86 -11.19
C ASP A 234 14.83 5.02 -9.95
N ARG A 235 13.65 5.20 -9.37
CA ARG A 235 13.18 4.41 -8.21
C ARG A 235 12.82 2.98 -8.59
N SER A 236 12.95 2.07 -7.63
CA SER A 236 12.43 0.72 -7.77
C SER A 236 10.92 0.75 -7.98
N GLY A 237 10.44 -0.03 -8.96
CA GLY A 237 9.01 -0.25 -9.17
C GLY A 237 8.35 -1.06 -8.05
N LEU A 238 9.15 -1.67 -7.16
CA LEU A 238 8.64 -2.44 -6.04
C LEU A 238 7.99 -1.53 -4.99
N PRO A 239 6.83 -1.90 -4.45
CA PRO A 239 6.23 -1.23 -3.30
C PRO A 239 7.11 -1.31 -2.04
N PRO A 240 7.05 -0.30 -1.13
CA PRO A 240 7.85 -0.28 0.09
C PRO A 240 7.35 -1.25 1.17
N VAL A 241 6.08 -1.67 1.08
CA VAL A 241 5.42 -2.47 2.11
C VAL A 241 5.13 -3.88 1.57
N THR A 242 5.20 -4.90 2.42
CA THR A 242 4.98 -6.30 2.03
C THR A 242 4.04 -7.06 2.97
N LEU A 243 3.31 -8.04 2.40
CA LEU A 243 2.62 -9.08 3.17
C LEU A 243 3.40 -10.39 3.25
N VAL A 244 4.62 -10.42 2.69
CA VAL A 244 5.49 -11.60 2.77
C VAL A 244 6.17 -11.62 4.13
N PRO A 245 6.09 -12.73 4.89
CA PRO A 245 6.66 -12.79 6.22
C PRO A 245 8.19 -12.88 6.21
N PHE A 246 8.86 -11.92 6.87
CA PHE A 246 10.32 -11.88 7.00
C PHE A 246 10.88 -13.13 7.64
N ASP A 247 10.22 -13.66 8.68
CA ASP A 247 10.68 -14.86 9.38
C ASP A 247 10.86 -16.09 8.48
N GLN A 248 10.24 -16.11 7.29
CA GLN A 248 10.38 -17.20 6.32
C GLN A 248 11.17 -16.80 5.06
N PHE A 249 11.10 -15.54 4.64
CA PHE A 249 11.61 -15.08 3.33
C PHE A 249 12.60 -13.92 3.42
N GLN A 250 13.24 -13.72 4.58
CA GLN A 250 14.17 -12.60 4.77
C GLN A 250 15.25 -12.52 3.69
N ARG A 251 15.88 -13.65 3.33
CA ARG A 251 16.94 -13.68 2.32
C ARG A 251 16.45 -13.16 0.97
N GLU A 252 15.26 -13.60 0.56
CA GLU A 252 14.66 -13.23 -0.72
C GLU A 252 14.18 -11.78 -0.72
N LEU A 253 13.59 -11.33 0.40
CA LEU A 253 13.15 -9.95 0.58
C LEU A 253 14.31 -8.96 0.57
N ASP A 254 15.42 -9.29 1.25
CA ASP A 254 16.65 -8.48 1.25
C ASP A 254 17.23 -8.38 -0.17
N ASP A 255 17.14 -9.45 -0.95
CA ASP A 255 17.68 -9.50 -2.30
C ASP A 255 16.88 -8.65 -3.29
N VAL A 256 15.55 -8.85 -3.37
CA VAL A 256 14.69 -8.06 -4.28
C VAL A 256 14.52 -6.62 -3.81
N GLY A 257 14.56 -6.38 -2.49
CA GLY A 257 14.43 -5.06 -1.90
C GLY A 257 15.67 -4.19 -2.03
N ARG A 258 16.84 -4.76 -2.37
CA ARG A 258 18.13 -4.06 -2.43
C ARG A 258 18.10 -2.81 -3.30
N LEU A 259 17.55 -2.90 -4.52
CA LEU A 259 17.45 -1.73 -5.39
C LEU A 259 16.57 -0.63 -4.76
N GLY A 260 15.44 -1.01 -4.17
CA GLY A 260 14.56 -0.05 -3.49
C GLY A 260 15.20 0.58 -2.25
N MET A 261 16.06 -0.15 -1.54
CA MET A 261 16.86 0.41 -0.44
C MET A 261 17.94 1.40 -0.92
N GLU A 262 18.46 1.22 -2.14
CA GLU A 262 19.49 2.08 -2.73
C GLU A 262 18.91 3.32 -3.42
N THR A 263 17.84 3.17 -4.20
CA THR A 263 17.28 4.26 -5.04
C THR A 263 15.92 4.77 -4.55
N GLY A 264 15.30 4.09 -3.60
CA GLY A 264 13.94 4.38 -3.13
C GLY A 264 12.90 3.43 -3.75
N PHE A 265 11.83 3.16 -3.00
CA PHE A 265 10.68 2.36 -3.44
C PHE A 265 9.58 3.22 -4.08
N MET A 266 8.64 2.57 -4.76
CA MET A 266 7.43 3.20 -5.26
C MET A 266 6.39 3.35 -4.13
N ASP A 267 6.53 4.44 -3.38
CA ASP A 267 5.78 4.78 -2.17
C ASP A 267 4.49 5.59 -2.41
N ILE A 268 4.13 5.86 -3.66
CA ILE A 268 2.92 6.63 -3.99
C ILE A 268 1.66 5.75 -3.91
N CYS A 269 0.71 6.14 -3.06
CA CYS A 269 -0.64 5.55 -3.04
C CYS A 269 -1.52 6.14 -4.15
N GLY A 270 -1.36 7.43 -4.45
CA GLY A 270 -2.07 8.05 -5.56
C GLY A 270 -1.75 9.52 -5.80
N ILE A 271 -2.14 10.00 -6.98
CA ILE A 271 -1.93 11.36 -7.46
C ILE A 271 -3.22 11.93 -8.07
N CYS A 272 -3.49 13.21 -7.81
CA CYS A 272 -4.66 13.91 -8.33
C CYS A 272 -4.29 15.33 -8.78
N GLN A 273 -4.39 15.58 -10.09
CA GLN A 273 -4.20 16.92 -10.66
C GLN A 273 -5.36 17.86 -10.32
N LEU A 274 -5.01 19.05 -9.84
CA LEU A 274 -5.92 20.11 -9.44
C LEU A 274 -6.05 21.17 -10.54
N ASP A 275 -7.01 20.99 -11.44
CA ASP A 275 -7.43 22.01 -12.41
C ASP A 275 -8.52 22.95 -11.85
N ASP A 276 -9.26 22.52 -10.84
CA ASP A 276 -10.30 23.29 -10.15
C ASP A 276 -10.39 23.02 -8.64
N ALA A 277 -10.93 23.98 -7.90
CA ALA A 277 -11.12 23.91 -6.45
C ALA A 277 -12.12 22.83 -6.03
N GLU A 278 -13.10 22.46 -6.86
CA GLU A 278 -14.02 21.35 -6.58
C GLU A 278 -13.27 20.01 -6.43
N LYS A 279 -12.16 19.84 -7.16
CA LYS A 279 -11.33 18.62 -7.05
C LYS A 279 -10.68 18.47 -5.69
N VAL A 280 -10.35 19.56 -4.98
CA VAL A 280 -9.81 19.47 -3.61
C VAL A 280 -10.85 18.86 -2.67
N GLY A 281 -12.10 19.28 -2.78
CA GLY A 281 -13.20 18.70 -2.01
C GLY A 281 -13.46 17.23 -2.35
N ALA A 282 -13.45 16.89 -3.64
CA ALA A 282 -13.61 15.51 -4.11
C ALA A 282 -12.46 14.61 -3.64
N TRP A 283 -11.22 15.11 -3.67
CA TRP A 283 -10.04 14.42 -3.17
C TRP A 283 -10.20 14.09 -1.68
N PHE A 284 -10.59 15.06 -0.83
CA PHE A 284 -10.87 14.79 0.59
C PHE A 284 -12.03 13.80 0.81
N ALA A 285 -13.07 13.84 -0.02
CA ALA A 285 -14.17 12.88 0.06
C ALA A 285 -13.68 11.45 -0.26
N SER A 286 -12.86 11.31 -1.31
CA SER A 286 -12.25 10.04 -1.70
C SER A 286 -11.24 9.54 -0.66
N LEU A 287 -10.45 10.43 -0.04
CA LEU A 287 -9.52 10.09 1.03
C LEU A 287 -10.27 9.44 2.20
N ARG A 288 -11.40 10.01 2.63
CA ARG A 288 -12.23 9.41 3.70
C ARG A 288 -12.73 8.01 3.34
N ILE A 289 -13.10 7.78 2.07
CA ILE A 289 -13.60 6.48 1.62
C ILE A 289 -12.49 5.43 1.65
N GLY A 290 -11.30 5.75 1.16
CA GLY A 290 -10.17 4.82 1.24
C GLY A 290 -9.66 4.62 2.66
N VAL A 291 -9.64 5.65 3.52
CA VAL A 291 -9.33 5.43 4.95
C VAL A 291 -10.36 4.54 5.62
N ALA A 292 -11.65 4.67 5.30
CA ALA A 292 -12.66 3.76 5.84
C ALA A 292 -12.43 2.29 5.39
N PHE A 293 -11.91 2.09 4.18
CA PHE A 293 -11.44 0.78 3.73
C PHE A 293 -10.23 0.29 4.52
N LEU A 294 -9.21 1.13 4.70
CA LEU A 294 -8.01 0.79 5.47
C LEU A 294 -8.34 0.46 6.93
N LEU A 295 -9.26 1.19 7.55
CA LEU A 295 -9.77 0.88 8.88
C LEU A 295 -10.51 -0.45 8.94
N ALA A 296 -11.21 -0.86 7.88
CA ALA A 296 -11.84 -2.18 7.82
C ALA A 296 -10.80 -3.31 7.68
N ALA A 297 -9.69 -3.06 6.98
CA ALA A 297 -8.55 -3.97 6.92
C ALA A 297 -7.87 -4.08 8.29
N GLN A 298 -7.62 -2.94 8.94
CA GLN A 298 -7.07 -2.88 10.29
C GLN A 298 -7.97 -3.62 11.29
N ASP A 299 -9.27 -3.39 11.26
CA ASP A 299 -10.23 -4.07 12.14
C ASP A 299 -10.28 -5.60 11.95
N LEU A 300 -9.92 -6.08 10.74
CA LEU A 300 -9.75 -7.53 10.48
C LEU A 300 -8.44 -8.07 11.08
N ILE A 301 -7.35 -7.32 10.99
CA ILE A 301 -6.03 -7.67 11.54
C ILE A 301 -6.03 -7.60 13.07
N ASP A 302 -6.66 -6.57 13.64
CA ASP A 302 -6.80 -6.34 15.09
C ASP A 302 -7.81 -7.29 15.76
N PHE A 303 -8.50 -8.13 14.97
CA PHE A 303 -9.47 -9.07 15.52
C PHE A 303 -8.80 -10.08 16.46
N ASP A 304 -9.41 -10.32 17.63
CA ASP A 304 -8.98 -11.37 18.55
C ASP A 304 -9.85 -12.63 18.38
N PRO A 305 -9.37 -13.65 17.63
CA PRO A 305 -10.09 -14.91 17.51
C PRO A 305 -10.10 -15.74 18.80
N ALA A 306 -9.26 -15.43 19.80
CA ALA A 306 -9.22 -16.18 21.06
C ALA A 306 -10.40 -15.85 21.98
N GLY A 307 -11.07 -14.72 21.76
CA GLY A 307 -12.27 -14.30 22.49
C GLY A 307 -13.58 -14.92 21.99
N LEU A 308 -13.52 -15.85 21.01
CA LEU A 308 -14.66 -16.55 20.42
C LEU A 308 -15.01 -17.86 21.13
#